data_AF-A0A9W4T7Z0-F1
#
_entry.id   AF-A0A9W4T7Z0-F1
#
_cell.length_a   1.000
_cell.length_b   1.000
_cell.length_c   1.000
_cell.angle_alpha   90.00
_cell.angle_beta   90.00
_cell.angle_gamma   90.00
#
_symmetry.space_group_name_H-M   'P 1'
#
loop_
_entity.id
_entity.type
_entity.pdbx_description
1 polymer ?
#
loop_
_entity_poly.entity_id
_entity_poly.type
_entity_poly.pdbx_seq_one_letter_code
_entity_poly.pdbx_strand_id
1 'polypeptide(L)' 'IVKSFKIEHIKAFPFWGYHTEKKSYSQIYTNSTGERKKTIQAIQENNFETASDDLYSFH' A
#
# COMPACT_ATOMS: atom_id res chain seq x y z
N ILE A 1 19.08 4.94 -13.01
CA ILE A 1 18.02 4.16 -12.31
C ILE A 1 16.74 4.98 -12.42
N VAL A 2 15.84 4.61 -13.34
CA VAL A 2 14.51 5.25 -13.41
C VAL A 2 13.76 4.80 -12.15
N LYS A 3 13.35 5.75 -11.29
CA LYS A 3 12.54 5.42 -10.11
C LYS A 3 11.24 4.77 -10.59
N SER A 4 11.11 3.47 -10.37
CA SER A 4 10.01 2.61 -10.83
C SER A 4 8.73 2.74 -9.99
N PHE A 5 8.73 3.63 -9.00
CA PHE A 5 7.62 3.85 -8.07
C PHE A 5 7.56 5.30 -7.59
N LYS A 6 6.35 5.76 -7.27
CA LYS A 6 6.06 7.06 -6.65
C LYS A 6 5.52 6.83 -5.25
N ILE A 7 5.94 7.65 -4.29
CA ILE A 7 5.41 7.63 -2.92
C ILE A 7 4.79 8.99 -2.63
N GLU A 8 3.56 8.99 -2.15
CA GLU A 8 2.85 10.18 -1.69
C GLU A 8 2.36 9.99 -0.27
N HIS A 9 2.24 11.09 0.47
CA HIS A 9 1.67 11.09 1.80
C HIS A 9 0.24 11.60 1.74
N ILE A 10 -0.71 10.76 2.15
CA ILE A 10 -2.14 11.05 2.10
C ILE A 10 -2.77 10.93 3.49
N LYS A 11 -3.95 11.53 3.66
CA LYS A 11 -4.83 11.26 4.81
C LYS A 11 -6.08 10.53 4.34
N ALA A 12 -6.32 9.35 4.87
CA ALA A 12 -7.46 8.50 4.52
C ALA A 12 -8.11 7.89 5.77
N PHE A 13 -9.37 7.49 5.67
CA PHE A 13 -9.99 6.69 6.73
C PHE A 13 -9.37 5.29 6.72
N PRO A 14 -9.08 4.71 7.89
CA PRO A 14 -8.59 3.34 7.96
C PRO A 14 -9.60 2.36 7.35
N PHE A 15 -9.09 1.35 6.66
CA PHE A 15 -9.91 0.34 6.00
C PHE A 15 -10.63 -0.58 7.00
N TRP A 16 -10.00 -0.86 8.15
CA TRP A 16 -10.50 -1.79 9.15
C TRP A 16 -11.10 -1.06 10.34
N GLY A 17 -12.39 -1.29 10.61
CA GLY A 17 -13.13 -0.75 11.76
C GLY A 17 -13.81 0.60 11.48
N TYR A 18 -14.59 1.07 12.45
CA TYR A 18 -15.26 2.37 12.38
C TYR A 18 -14.33 3.47 12.92
N HIS A 19 -13.97 4.42 12.07
CA HIS A 19 -13.11 5.55 12.42
C HIS A 19 -13.78 6.86 12.01
N THR A 20 -13.87 7.80 12.95
CA THR A 20 -14.36 9.15 12.71
C THR A 20 -13.26 10.10 12.23
N GLU A 21 -12.00 9.68 12.33
CA GLU A 21 -10.82 10.47 11.98
C GLU A 21 -9.98 9.82 10.87
N LYS A 22 -9.33 10.65 10.05
CA LYS A 22 -8.41 10.19 9.01
C LYS A 22 -7.03 9.94 9.59
N LYS A 23 -6.43 8.80 9.25
CA LYS A 23 -5.02 8.50 9.52
C LYS A 23 -4.15 8.89 8.34
N SER A 24 -2.88 9.15 8.63
CA SER A 24 -1.84 9.40 7.64
C SER A 24 -1.33 8.09 7.05
N TYR A 25 -1.16 8.03 5.74
CA TYR A 25 -0.66 6.86 5.02
C TYR A 25 0.38 7.25 3.97
N SER A 26 1.34 6.37 3.73
CA SER A 26 2.21 6.41 2.56
C SER A 26 1.57 5.61 1.43
N GLN A 27 1.11 6.29 0.38
CA GLN A 27 0.57 5.66 -0.82
C GLN A 27 1.70 5.41 -1.82
N ILE A 28 1.87 4.15 -2.20
CA ILE A 28 2.90 3.72 -3.15
C ILE A 28 2.23 3.39 -4.48
N TYR A 29 2.66 4.08 -5.54
CA TYR A 29 2.26 3.80 -6.91
C TYR A 29 3.33 2.97 -7.60
N THR A 30 2.93 1.85 -8.16
CA THR A 30 3.78 0.92 -8.90
C THR A 30 3.30 0.78 -10.33
N ASN A 31 4.21 0.55 -11.26
CA ASN A 31 3.89 0.52 -12.70
C ASN A 31 3.20 -0.78 -13.18
N SER A 32 3.20 -1.85 -12.38
CA SER A 32 2.59 -3.13 -12.76
C SER A 32 2.07 -3.90 -11.55
N THR A 33 1.16 -4.85 -11.80
CA THR A 33 0.63 -5.77 -10.78
C THR A 33 1.74 -6.62 -10.14
N GLY A 34 2.73 -7.04 -10.92
CA GLY A 34 3.87 -7.82 -10.42
C GLY A 34 4.73 -7.01 -9.45
N GLU A 35 5.04 -5.77 -9.78
CA GLU A 35 5.81 -4.86 -8.91
C GLU A 35 5.01 -4.48 -7.65
N ARG A 36 3.68 -4.30 -7.78
CA ARG A 36 2.79 -4.11 -6.62
C ARG A 36 2.88 -5.28 -5.64
N LYS A 37 2.77 -6.52 -6.12
CA LYS A 37 2.82 -7.72 -5.27
C LYS A 37 4.15 -7.82 -4.54
N LYS A 38 5.27 -7.65 -5.24
CA LYS A 38 6.61 -7.62 -4.62
C LYS A 38 6.73 -6.51 -3.58
N THR A 39 6.15 -5.34 -3.85
CA THR A 39 6.17 -4.21 -2.93
C THR A 39 5.40 -4.52 -1.65
N ILE A 40 4.17 -5.05 -1.75
CA ILE A 40 3.38 -5.41 -0.56
C ILE A 40 4.10 -6.50 0.24
N GLN A 41 4.64 -7.53 -0.43
CA GLN A 41 5.40 -8.59 0.23
C GLN A 41 6.63 -8.03 0.97
N ALA A 42 7.42 -7.15 0.34
CA ALA A 42 8.56 -6.53 0.98
C ALA A 42 8.18 -5.69 2.20
N ILE A 43 7.05 -4.97 2.16
CA ILE A 43 6.55 -4.19 3.31
C ILE A 43 6.17 -5.12 4.47
N GLN A 44 5.46 -6.22 4.17
CA GLN A 44 5.05 -7.21 5.16
C GLN A 44 6.24 -7.97 5.76
N GLU A 45 7.24 -8.33 4.95
CA GLU A 45 8.50 -8.95 5.41
C GLU A 45 9.29 -8.03 6.37
N ASN A 46 9.10 -6.71 6.25
CA ASN A 46 9.68 -5.72 7.16
C ASN A 46 8.77 -5.39 8.36
N ASN A 47 7.71 -6.17 8.62
CA ASN A 47 6.76 -6.01 9.72
C ASN A 47 6.00 -4.67 9.72
N PHE A 48 5.81 -4.06 8.54
CA PHE A 48 4.96 -2.88 8.41
C PHE A 48 3.52 -3.27 8.06
N GLU A 49 2.56 -2.60 8.68
CA GLU A 49 1.14 -2.79 8.36
C GLU A 49 0.80 -2.23 6.98
N THR A 50 -0.01 -2.99 6.24
CA THR A 50 -0.50 -2.60 4.91
C THR A 50 -1.99 -2.38 4.95
N ALA A 51 -2.46 -1.21 4.52
CA ALA A 51 -3.90 -0.95 4.37
C ALA A 51 -4.52 -1.61 3.12
N SER A 52 -3.68 -2.20 2.25
CA SER A 52 -4.10 -2.89 1.02
C SER A 52 -4.20 -4.40 1.25
N ASP A 53 -5.28 -5.01 0.74
CA ASP A 53 -5.56 -6.46 0.73
C ASP A 53 -5.29 -7.11 -0.64
N ASP A 54 -4.70 -6.35 -1.57
CA ASP A 54 -4.63 -6.64 -3.00
C ASP A 54 -3.61 -7.74 -3.38
N LEU A 55 -3.24 -8.61 -2.44
CA LEU A 55 -2.37 -9.76 -2.69
C LEU A 55 -3.06 -10.85 -3.53
N TYR A 56 -4.39 -10.94 -3.44
CA TYR A 56 -5.17 -12.09 -3.92
C TYR A 56 -6.29 -11.74 -4.92
N SER A 57 -6.51 -10.47 -5.24
CA SER A 57 -7.70 -10.02 -6.00
C SER A 57 -7.56 -10.05 -7.54
N PHE A 58 -6.73 -10.93 -8.12
CA PHE A 58 -6.62 -11.06 -9.58
C PHE A 58 -7.18 -12.41 -10.03
N HIS A 59 -8.44 -12.39 -10.51
CA HIS A 59 -9.00 -13.49 -11.29
C HIS A 59 -8.95 -13.16 -12.78
#